data_AF-A0A7Y7ZD52-F1
#
_entry.id   AF-A0A7Y7ZD52-F1
#
_cell.length_a   1.000
_cell.length_b   1.000
_cell.length_c   1.000
_cell.angle_alpha   90.00
_cell.angle_beta   90.00
_cell.angle_gamma   90.00
#
_symmetry.space_group_name_H-M   'P 1'
#
loop_
_entity.id
_entity.type
_entity.pdbx_description
1 polymer ?
#
loop_
_entity_poly.entity_id
_entity_poly.type
_entity_poly.pdbx_seq_one_letter_code
_entity_poly.pdbx_strand_id
1 'polypeptide(L)'
;MLVATGLLLAGCDNDQAPRTTAASQGQVAQQPTAEQIEIEKYNAYVDAANRGGNFAAILEKRRTEYSKQLKSNNKLSEYYLFSAYDISGLRDNLKKALALSSPMPELDEPAKAMLVALEKLEPVHSELANYADSKGYLADGGQKAKEMEPALDTALEGVATAQARFYDGLTKRDEINTRQAFEEAEKDSMAYYRAGIVLYAKQSVRLSSEFFQSAGAEASVKPFEESLVKTAQMIEGWHKQSTAKSPGCTVLLSQMNQFVGKGREAINTARTGGYQYNEQRQMAWKNNNPIERDAKFFGKSFDDVINGLNSTSCS
;
A
#
# COMPACT_ATOMS: atom_id res chain seq x y z
N MET A 1 5.51 -1.38 2.27
CA MET A 1 4.24 -0.74 2.63
C MET A 1 3.64 -0.25 1.34
N LEU A 2 2.61 -0.92 0.83
CA LEU A 2 1.83 -0.41 -0.29
C LEU A 2 0.84 0.59 0.31
N VAL A 3 1.08 1.88 0.10
CA VAL A 3 0.10 2.92 0.43
C VAL A 3 -0.91 2.91 -0.70
N ALA A 4 -1.95 2.09 -0.57
CA ALA A 4 -3.15 2.23 -1.39
C ALA A 4 -3.74 3.59 -1.06
N THR A 5 -3.37 4.60 -1.85
CA THR A 5 -3.77 5.97 -1.57
C THR A 5 -5.09 6.18 -2.25
N GLY A 6 -6.17 6.31 -1.47
CA GLY A 6 -7.47 6.70 -1.99
C GLY A 6 -7.29 8.02 -2.75
N LEU A 7 -7.38 7.96 -4.08
CA LEU A 7 -7.49 9.16 -4.89
C LEU A 7 -8.83 9.79 -4.53
N LEU A 8 -8.81 10.83 -3.72
CA LEU A 8 -9.93 11.74 -3.57
C LEU A 8 -10.08 12.47 -4.92
N LEU A 9 -10.80 11.84 -5.86
CA LEU A 9 -11.38 12.49 -7.02
C LEU A 9 -12.58 13.34 -6.55
N ALA A 10 -12.36 14.24 -5.60
CA ALA A 10 -13.33 15.25 -5.25
C ALA A 10 -13.10 16.45 -6.19
N GLY A 11 -13.72 16.39 -7.37
CA GLY A 11 -14.03 17.58 -8.14
C GLY A 11 -15.09 18.39 -7.40
N CYS A 12 -14.70 19.09 -6.32
CA CYS A 12 -15.55 20.10 -5.70
C CYS A 12 -15.22 21.44 -6.34
N ASP A 13 -16.00 21.79 -7.35
CA ASP A 13 -16.12 23.16 -7.85
C ASP A 13 -16.60 24.04 -6.68
N ASN A 14 -15.79 25.03 -6.30
CA ASN A 14 -16.00 25.81 -5.07
C ASN A 14 -16.22 27.28 -5.43
N ASP A 15 -17.32 27.55 -6.13
CA ASP A 15 -17.84 28.90 -6.29
C ASP A 15 -18.49 29.36 -4.97
N GLN A 16 -17.68 29.98 -4.11
CA GLN A 16 -18.17 30.68 -2.93
C GLN A 16 -18.58 32.12 -3.29
N ALA A 17 -19.85 32.31 -3.65
CA ALA A 17 -20.51 33.60 -3.49
C ALA A 17 -21.01 33.79 -2.04
N PRO A 18 -21.03 35.02 -1.49
CA PRO A 18 -21.18 35.25 -0.05
C PRO A 18 -22.59 34.94 0.47
N ARG A 19 -22.65 34.25 1.61
CA ARG A 19 -23.88 33.94 2.36
C ARG A 19 -24.55 35.22 2.86
N THR A 20 -25.76 35.48 2.39
CA THR A 20 -26.78 36.22 3.12
C THR A 20 -27.79 35.24 3.67
N THR A 21 -28.09 35.39 4.96
CA THR A 21 -28.94 34.55 5.79
C THR A 21 -30.43 34.71 5.46
N ALA A 22 -31.11 33.63 5.09
CA ALA A 22 -32.55 33.47 5.31
C ALA A 22 -32.96 31.98 5.28
N ALA A 23 -33.59 31.56 6.38
CA ALA A 23 -34.54 30.49 6.63
C ALA A 23 -34.61 29.21 5.74
N SER A 24 -34.44 28.09 6.44
CA SER A 24 -34.94 26.73 6.21
C SER A 24 -36.02 26.52 5.13
N GLN A 25 -35.63 25.81 4.06
CA GLN A 25 -36.49 24.93 3.28
C GLN A 25 -35.72 23.63 2.96
N GLY A 26 -36.42 22.51 3.01
CA GLY A 26 -35.87 21.16 3.17
C GLY A 26 -34.72 20.80 2.23
N GLN A 27 -33.58 20.44 2.83
CA GLN A 27 -32.57 19.66 2.13
C GLN A 27 -33.11 18.24 1.96
N VAL A 28 -33.59 17.93 0.76
CA VAL A 28 -33.64 16.55 0.30
C VAL A 28 -32.18 16.08 0.33
N ALA A 29 -31.84 15.18 1.25
CA ALA A 29 -30.54 14.53 1.24
C ALA A 29 -30.40 13.86 -0.13
N GLN A 30 -29.57 14.43 -1.02
CA GLN A 30 -29.27 13.83 -2.31
C GLN A 30 -28.69 12.44 -2.02
N GLN A 31 -29.34 11.41 -2.57
CA GLN A 31 -28.81 10.06 -2.50
C GLN A 31 -27.44 10.04 -3.18
N PRO A 32 -26.43 9.38 -2.58
CA PRO A 32 -25.11 9.32 -3.17
C PRO A 32 -25.17 8.66 -4.54
N THR A 33 -24.37 9.15 -5.48
CA THR A 33 -24.26 8.58 -6.82
C THR A 33 -23.63 7.18 -6.76
N ALA A 34 -23.81 6.37 -7.81
CA ALA A 34 -23.18 5.05 -7.87
C ALA A 34 -21.64 5.14 -7.73
N GLU A 35 -21.02 6.17 -8.32
CA GLU A 35 -19.60 6.46 -8.21
C GLU A 35 -19.19 6.84 -6.78
N GLN A 36 -19.98 7.66 -6.08
CA GLN A 36 -19.70 8.02 -4.68
C GLN A 36 -19.77 6.80 -3.76
N ILE A 37 -20.75 5.92 -3.98
CA ILE A 37 -20.89 4.65 -3.24
C ILE A 37 -19.68 3.74 -3.49
N GLU A 38 -19.22 3.65 -4.73
CA GLU A 38 -18.04 2.87 -5.10
C GLU A 38 -16.75 3.40 -4.45
N ILE A 39 -16.55 4.71 -4.48
CA ILE A 39 -15.41 5.38 -3.83
C ILE A 39 -15.45 5.16 -2.31
N GLU A 40 -16.63 5.29 -1.69
CA GLU A 40 -16.83 5.03 -0.26
C GLU A 40 -16.43 3.60 0.10
N LYS A 41 -16.87 2.61 -0.70
CA LYS A 41 -16.53 1.20 -0.47
C LYS A 41 -15.04 0.93 -0.64
N TYR A 42 -14.41 1.46 -1.69
CA TYR A 42 -12.97 1.33 -1.88
C TYR A 42 -12.18 1.93 -0.70
N ASN A 43 -12.55 3.13 -0.27
CA ASN A 43 -11.92 3.80 0.87
C ASN A 43 -12.10 3.02 2.18
N ALA A 44 -13.25 2.38 2.39
CA ALA A 44 -13.46 1.51 3.55
C ALA A 44 -12.52 0.29 3.55
N TYR A 45 -12.19 -0.28 2.38
CA TYR A 45 -11.18 -1.33 2.27
C TYR A 45 -9.76 -0.82 2.52
N VAL A 46 -9.42 0.37 2.01
CA VAL A 46 -8.14 1.03 2.29
C VAL A 46 -7.98 1.27 3.79
N ASP A 47 -9.02 1.77 4.46
CA ASP A 47 -9.03 1.97 5.91
C ASP A 47 -8.86 0.64 6.67
N ALA A 48 -9.49 -0.44 6.21
CA ALA A 48 -9.31 -1.76 6.79
C ALA A 48 -7.85 -2.23 6.69
N ALA A 49 -7.21 -2.05 5.54
CA ALA A 49 -5.80 -2.39 5.34
C ALA A 49 -4.86 -1.56 6.23
N ASN A 50 -5.14 -0.26 6.37
CA ASN A 50 -4.30 0.65 7.15
C ASN A 50 -4.42 0.45 8.67
N ARG A 51 -5.51 -0.16 9.14
CA ARG A 51 -5.79 -0.36 10.58
C ARG A 51 -5.61 -1.79 11.07
N GLY A 52 -5.27 -2.74 10.19
CA GLY A 52 -5.00 -4.13 10.56
C GLY A 52 -3.56 -4.39 10.98
N GLY A 53 -3.34 -5.48 11.72
CA GLY A 53 -1.99 -5.98 12.00
C GLY A 53 -1.30 -6.51 10.75
N ASN A 54 0.04 -6.47 10.70
CA ASN A 54 0.82 -7.15 9.66
C ASN A 54 1.08 -8.60 10.09
N PHE A 55 0.21 -9.52 9.66
CA PHE A 55 0.22 -10.90 10.14
C PHE A 55 1.43 -11.71 9.66
N ALA A 56 2.00 -11.37 8.49
CA ALA A 56 3.25 -11.96 8.03
C ALA A 56 4.42 -11.59 8.96
N ALA A 57 4.53 -10.30 9.33
CA ALA A 57 5.56 -9.85 10.26
C ALA A 57 5.34 -10.41 11.68
N ILE A 58 4.08 -10.51 12.13
CA ILE A 58 3.74 -11.15 13.41
C ILE A 58 4.18 -12.62 13.42
N LEU A 59 3.87 -13.38 12.36
CA LEU A 59 4.27 -14.77 12.22
C LEU A 59 5.80 -14.92 12.23
N GLU A 60 6.52 -14.13 11.44
CA GLU A 60 7.98 -14.17 11.37
C GLU A 60 8.63 -13.86 12.72
N LYS A 61 8.15 -12.81 13.39
CA LYS A 61 8.62 -12.42 14.72
C LYS A 61 8.42 -13.56 15.73
N ARG A 62 7.23 -14.16 15.76
CA ARG A 62 6.92 -15.28 16.67
C ARG A 62 7.78 -16.51 16.40
N ARG A 63 7.99 -16.87 15.14
CA ARG A 63 8.90 -17.96 14.76
C ARG A 63 10.32 -17.69 15.23
N THR A 64 10.80 -16.46 15.09
CA THR A 64 12.14 -16.06 15.54
C THR A 64 12.27 -16.19 17.05
N GLU A 65 11.27 -15.73 17.80
CA GLU A 65 11.29 -15.69 19.26
C GLU A 65 11.13 -17.07 19.91
N TYR A 66 10.16 -17.86 19.44
CA TYR A 66 9.73 -19.06 20.14
C TYR A 66 10.18 -20.38 19.51
N SER A 67 10.57 -20.43 18.23
CA SER A 67 10.87 -21.71 17.55
C SER A 67 11.94 -22.53 18.27
N LYS A 68 13.00 -21.90 18.80
CA LYS A 68 14.06 -22.60 19.55
C LYS A 68 13.59 -23.00 20.95
N GLN A 69 12.88 -22.11 21.64
CA GLN A 69 12.46 -22.31 23.02
C GLN A 69 11.43 -23.44 23.12
N LEU A 70 10.45 -23.46 22.22
CA LEU A 70 9.41 -24.48 22.17
C LEU A 70 9.92 -25.85 21.75
N LYS A 71 10.97 -25.92 20.90
CA LYS A 71 11.64 -27.17 20.54
C LYS A 71 12.54 -27.72 21.65
N SER A 72 12.90 -26.89 22.64
CA SER A 72 13.73 -27.33 23.76
C SER A 72 12.90 -28.02 24.84
N ASN A 73 13.52 -28.90 25.62
CA ASN A 73 12.91 -29.47 26.82
C ASN A 73 12.95 -28.52 28.03
N ASN A 74 13.47 -27.30 27.85
CA ASN A 74 13.53 -26.33 28.93
C ASN A 74 12.13 -25.78 29.23
N LYS A 75 11.95 -25.35 30.48
CA LYS A 75 10.76 -24.62 30.91
C LYS A 75 10.75 -23.23 30.30
N LEU A 76 9.57 -22.74 29.91
CA LEU A 76 9.41 -21.34 29.50
C LEU A 76 9.43 -20.42 30.73
N SER A 77 10.24 -19.36 30.67
CA SER A 77 10.24 -18.28 31.67
C SER A 77 9.42 -17.07 31.23
N GLU A 78 9.17 -16.94 29.93
CA GLU A 78 8.42 -15.85 29.31
C GLU A 78 7.62 -16.38 28.13
N TYR A 79 6.39 -15.91 27.99
CA TYR A 79 5.51 -16.24 26.87
C TYR A 79 4.48 -15.12 26.72
N TYR A 80 4.37 -14.54 25.52
CA TYR A 80 3.46 -13.43 25.23
C TYR A 80 2.81 -13.57 23.85
N LEU A 81 1.62 -12.99 23.74
CA LEU A 81 0.85 -12.95 22.49
C LEU A 81 0.83 -11.53 21.94
N PHE A 82 0.62 -11.44 20.63
CA PHE A 82 0.33 -10.17 19.95
C PHE A 82 -1.08 -9.69 20.32
N SER A 83 -1.41 -8.44 19.98
CA SER A 83 -2.64 -7.81 20.44
C SER A 83 -3.87 -8.43 19.79
N ALA A 84 -4.93 -8.67 20.57
CA ALA A 84 -6.24 -9.04 20.01
C ALA A 84 -6.82 -7.93 19.11
N TYR A 85 -6.38 -6.66 19.29
CA TYR A 85 -6.79 -5.54 18.44
C TYR A 85 -6.33 -5.70 16.99
N ASP A 86 -5.21 -6.39 16.75
CA ASP A 86 -4.73 -6.66 15.39
C ASP A 86 -5.75 -7.50 14.59
N ILE A 87 -6.45 -8.41 15.29
CA ILE A 87 -7.49 -9.31 14.74
C ILE A 87 -8.82 -8.57 14.64
N SER A 88 -9.33 -8.05 15.75
CA SER A 88 -10.67 -7.46 15.81
C SER A 88 -10.78 -6.19 14.97
N GLY A 89 -9.75 -5.34 14.98
CA GLY A 89 -9.71 -4.12 14.18
C GLY A 89 -9.82 -4.39 12.67
N LEU A 90 -9.07 -5.38 12.17
CA LEU A 90 -9.15 -5.79 10.77
C LEU A 90 -10.52 -6.40 10.45
N ARG A 91 -10.97 -7.36 11.25
CA ARG A 91 -12.26 -8.04 11.08
C ARG A 91 -13.42 -7.04 11.00
N ASP A 92 -13.49 -6.11 11.94
CA ASP A 92 -14.62 -5.20 12.05
C ASP A 92 -14.63 -4.16 10.91
N ASN A 93 -13.46 -3.70 10.45
CA ASN A 93 -13.37 -2.81 9.30
C ASN A 93 -13.69 -3.52 7.97
N LEU A 94 -13.27 -4.78 7.79
CA LEU A 94 -13.69 -5.57 6.63
C LEU A 94 -15.20 -5.80 6.58
N LYS A 95 -15.83 -6.09 7.73
CA LYS A 95 -17.28 -6.24 7.83
C LYS A 95 -18.01 -4.95 7.44
N LYS A 96 -17.51 -3.80 7.88
CA LYS A 96 -18.05 -2.49 7.47
C LYS A 96 -17.93 -2.28 5.95
N ALA A 97 -16.76 -2.54 5.37
CA ALA A 97 -16.54 -2.39 3.93
C ALA A 97 -17.44 -3.31 3.10
N LEU A 98 -17.60 -4.58 3.51
CA LEU A 98 -18.47 -5.55 2.85
C LEU A 98 -19.96 -5.22 2.95
N ALA A 99 -20.38 -4.43 3.94
CA ALA A 99 -21.76 -3.99 4.10
C ALA A 99 -22.14 -2.85 3.15
N LEU A 100 -21.15 -2.15 2.56
CA LEU A 100 -21.39 -1.09 1.60
C LEU A 100 -21.82 -1.69 0.25
N SER A 101 -22.79 -1.01 -0.38
CA SER A 101 -23.24 -1.31 -1.73
C SER A 101 -22.14 -1.02 -2.77
N SER A 102 -22.29 -1.57 -3.98
CA SER A 102 -21.31 -1.60 -5.09
C SER A 102 -20.49 -2.92 -5.15
N PRO A 103 -20.62 -3.73 -6.22
CA PRO A 103 -19.78 -4.90 -6.43
C PRO A 103 -18.32 -4.52 -6.68
N MET A 104 -17.41 -5.13 -5.93
CA MET A 104 -15.97 -4.91 -6.05
C MET A 104 -15.27 -6.26 -5.94
N PRO A 105 -15.47 -7.19 -6.90
CA PRO A 105 -15.15 -8.61 -6.74
C PRO A 105 -13.67 -8.89 -6.44
N GLU A 106 -12.76 -8.07 -6.96
CA GLU A 106 -11.33 -8.13 -6.65
C GLU A 106 -11.00 -7.81 -5.19
N LEU A 107 -11.92 -7.25 -4.42
CA LEU A 107 -11.78 -6.95 -2.99
C LEU A 107 -12.80 -7.69 -2.11
N ASP A 108 -14.04 -7.81 -2.56
CA ASP A 108 -15.12 -8.49 -1.85
C ASP A 108 -14.75 -9.95 -1.53
N GLU A 109 -14.27 -10.70 -2.52
CA GLU A 109 -13.93 -12.12 -2.34
C GLU A 109 -12.68 -12.31 -1.46
N PRO A 110 -11.56 -11.60 -1.67
CA PRO A 110 -10.43 -11.65 -0.74
C PRO A 110 -10.78 -11.20 0.68
N ALA A 111 -11.63 -10.19 0.84
CA ALA A 111 -12.08 -9.72 2.16
C ALA A 111 -12.88 -10.79 2.90
N LYS A 112 -13.81 -11.47 2.22
CA LYS A 112 -14.55 -12.61 2.80
C LYS A 112 -13.61 -13.75 3.19
N ALA A 113 -12.65 -14.10 2.33
CA ALA A 113 -11.66 -15.13 2.64
C ALA A 113 -10.79 -14.74 3.85
N MET A 114 -10.43 -13.46 3.98
CA MET A 114 -9.69 -12.94 5.13
C MET A 114 -10.52 -12.99 6.41
N LEU A 115 -11.83 -12.68 6.37
CA LEU A 115 -12.72 -12.87 7.52
C LEU A 115 -12.76 -14.32 8.01
N VAL A 116 -12.89 -15.29 7.08
CA VAL A 116 -12.87 -16.71 7.42
C VAL A 116 -11.54 -17.13 8.05
N ALA A 117 -10.41 -16.57 7.59
CA ALA A 117 -9.11 -16.85 8.20
C ALA A 117 -9.01 -16.26 9.61
N LEU A 118 -9.49 -15.03 9.82
CA LEU A 118 -9.51 -14.37 11.13
C LEU A 118 -10.39 -15.13 12.13
N GLU A 119 -11.56 -15.64 11.70
CA GLU A 119 -12.45 -16.45 12.54
C GLU A 119 -11.80 -17.75 13.02
N LYS A 120 -10.87 -18.32 12.25
CA LYS A 120 -10.07 -19.50 12.66
C LYS A 120 -8.94 -19.13 13.62
N LEU A 121 -8.34 -17.95 13.44
CA LEU A 121 -7.24 -17.46 14.29
C LEU A 121 -7.72 -17.06 15.68
N GLU A 122 -8.85 -16.38 15.77
CA GLU A 122 -9.37 -15.77 17.00
C GLU A 122 -9.48 -16.73 18.20
N PRO A 123 -10.07 -17.94 18.10
CA PRO A 123 -10.16 -18.85 19.24
C PRO A 123 -8.78 -19.35 19.72
N VAL A 124 -7.87 -19.66 18.79
CA VAL A 124 -6.51 -20.12 19.11
C VAL A 124 -5.72 -19.01 19.80
N HIS A 125 -5.83 -17.79 19.27
CA HIS A 125 -5.22 -16.60 19.85
C HIS A 125 -5.76 -16.34 21.25
N SER A 126 -7.09 -16.31 21.43
CA SER A 126 -7.72 -16.00 22.72
C SER A 126 -7.32 -17.00 23.81
N GLU A 127 -7.27 -18.29 23.49
CA GLU A 127 -6.85 -19.31 24.44
C GLU A 127 -5.39 -19.16 24.88
N LEU A 128 -4.48 -18.93 23.92
CA LEU A 128 -3.06 -18.73 24.21
C LEU A 128 -2.78 -17.38 24.89
N ALA A 129 -3.55 -16.34 24.57
CA ALA A 129 -3.44 -15.02 25.20
C ALA A 129 -3.84 -15.10 26.68
N ASN A 130 -4.98 -15.73 26.99
CA ASN A 130 -5.39 -15.96 28.37
C ASN A 130 -4.35 -16.76 29.16
N TYR A 131 -3.78 -17.80 28.55
CA TYR A 131 -2.72 -18.60 29.15
C TYR A 131 -1.42 -17.80 29.39
N ALA A 132 -1.03 -16.93 28.47
CA ALA A 132 0.12 -16.05 28.62
C ALA A 132 -0.11 -15.01 29.72
N ASP A 133 -1.26 -14.33 29.70
CA ASP A 133 -1.63 -13.29 30.66
C ASP A 133 -1.75 -13.83 32.08
N SER A 134 -2.27 -15.05 32.23
CA SER A 134 -2.32 -15.75 33.52
C SER A 134 -0.97 -16.34 33.95
N LYS A 135 0.08 -16.20 33.14
CA LYS A 135 1.38 -16.85 33.30
C LYS A 135 1.32 -18.37 33.50
N GLY A 136 0.36 -19.04 32.83
CA GLY A 136 0.16 -20.48 32.94
C GLY A 136 1.43 -21.30 32.62
N TYR A 137 2.28 -20.75 31.75
CA TYR A 137 3.58 -21.33 31.38
C TYR A 137 4.55 -21.52 32.54
N LEU A 138 4.41 -20.77 33.64
CA LEU A 138 5.21 -20.99 34.85
C LEU A 138 4.76 -22.23 35.62
N ALA A 139 3.48 -22.59 35.51
CA ALA A 139 2.89 -23.73 36.21
C ALA A 139 3.13 -25.06 35.47
N ASP A 140 2.94 -25.09 34.16
CA ASP A 140 3.10 -26.29 33.32
C ASP A 140 4.47 -26.38 32.61
N GLY A 141 5.35 -25.41 32.85
CA GLY A 141 6.65 -25.32 32.21
C GLY A 141 6.60 -24.99 30.71
N GLY A 142 5.48 -24.49 30.20
CA GLY A 142 5.29 -24.17 28.79
C GLY A 142 4.64 -25.28 27.98
N GLN A 143 4.08 -26.32 28.62
CA GLN A 143 3.51 -27.47 27.92
C GLN A 143 2.37 -27.05 26.97
N LYS A 144 1.40 -26.27 27.45
CA LYS A 144 0.29 -25.81 26.61
C LYS A 144 0.76 -24.96 25.43
N ALA A 145 1.76 -24.10 25.62
CA ALA A 145 2.35 -23.34 24.52
C ALA A 145 2.94 -24.27 23.45
N LYS A 146 3.69 -25.30 23.84
CA LYS A 146 4.28 -26.26 22.89
C LYS A 146 3.22 -27.03 22.10
N GLU A 147 2.11 -27.37 22.75
CA GLU A 147 1.00 -28.10 22.12
C GLU A 147 0.20 -27.21 21.15
N MET A 148 -0.05 -25.95 21.50
CA MET A 148 -0.95 -25.07 20.73
C MET A 148 -0.24 -24.18 19.70
N GLU A 149 1.06 -23.92 19.85
CA GLU A 149 1.80 -23.07 18.92
C GLU A 149 1.77 -23.54 17.46
N PRO A 150 1.85 -24.84 17.15
CA PRO A 150 1.66 -25.31 15.78
C PRO A 150 0.30 -24.90 15.18
N ALA A 151 -0.76 -24.91 15.99
CA ALA A 151 -2.09 -24.47 15.55
C ALA A 151 -2.14 -22.95 15.35
N LEU A 152 -1.50 -22.18 16.23
CA LEU A 152 -1.42 -20.72 16.09
C LEU A 152 -0.58 -20.31 14.87
N ASP A 153 0.55 -20.98 14.64
CA ASP A 153 1.41 -20.80 13.48
C ASP A 153 0.63 -21.07 12.17
N THR A 154 -0.08 -22.20 12.10
CA THR A 154 -0.96 -22.55 10.97
C THR A 154 -2.06 -21.50 10.74
N ALA A 155 -2.70 -21.02 11.81
CA ALA A 155 -3.76 -20.02 11.70
C ALA A 155 -3.22 -18.66 11.21
N LEU A 156 -2.05 -18.24 11.74
CA LEU A 156 -1.35 -17.04 11.31
C LEU A 156 -0.90 -17.12 9.85
N GLU A 157 -0.41 -18.27 9.38
CA GLU A 157 -0.10 -18.51 7.97
C GLU A 157 -1.34 -18.34 7.07
N GLY A 158 -2.48 -18.88 7.52
CA GLY A 158 -3.77 -18.72 6.84
C GLY A 158 -4.18 -17.26 6.71
N VAL A 159 -4.07 -16.48 7.80
CA VAL A 159 -4.37 -15.05 7.78
C VAL A 159 -3.37 -14.27 6.94
N ALA A 160 -2.07 -14.52 7.06
CA ALA A 160 -1.04 -13.85 6.26
C ALA A 160 -1.24 -14.10 4.75
N THR A 161 -1.60 -15.32 4.37
CA THR A 161 -1.92 -15.68 2.97
C THR A 161 -3.16 -14.95 2.47
N ALA A 162 -4.22 -14.89 3.27
CA ALA A 162 -5.44 -14.17 2.92
C ALA A 162 -5.20 -12.64 2.83
N GLN A 163 -4.38 -12.09 3.74
CA GLN A 163 -3.99 -10.68 3.75
C GLN A 163 -3.20 -10.30 2.50
N ALA A 164 -2.26 -11.15 2.06
CA ALA A 164 -1.55 -10.91 0.81
C ALA A 164 -2.51 -10.81 -0.39
N ARG A 165 -3.46 -11.75 -0.51
CA ARG A 165 -4.48 -11.73 -1.57
C ARG A 165 -5.38 -10.50 -1.51
N PHE A 166 -5.73 -10.04 -0.31
CA PHE A 166 -6.50 -8.81 -0.13
C PHE A 166 -5.71 -7.58 -0.59
N TYR A 167 -4.40 -7.51 -0.32
CA TYR A 167 -3.55 -6.41 -0.77
C TYR A 167 -3.30 -6.44 -2.28
N ASP A 168 -3.22 -7.63 -2.88
CA ASP A 168 -3.22 -7.78 -4.34
C ASP A 168 -4.53 -7.25 -4.94
N GLY A 169 -5.66 -7.54 -4.29
CA GLY A 169 -6.97 -6.99 -4.65
C GLY A 169 -7.01 -5.46 -4.61
N LEU A 170 -6.45 -4.84 -3.56
CA LEU A 170 -6.35 -3.38 -3.44
C LEU A 170 -5.52 -2.79 -4.58
N THR A 171 -4.38 -3.41 -4.86
CA THR A 171 -3.51 -2.99 -5.97
C THR A 171 -4.25 -3.08 -7.31
N LYS A 172 -4.99 -4.17 -7.53
CA LYS A 172 -5.78 -4.33 -8.76
C LYS A 172 -6.90 -3.29 -8.89
N ARG A 173 -7.64 -3.02 -7.82
CA ARG A 173 -8.71 -2.01 -7.87
C ARG A 173 -8.15 -0.61 -8.04
N ASP A 174 -7.06 -0.29 -7.36
CA ASP A 174 -6.34 0.97 -7.53
C ASP A 174 -5.92 1.21 -8.99
N GLU A 175 -5.45 0.16 -9.68
CA GLU A 175 -5.12 0.22 -11.11
C GLU A 175 -6.34 0.43 -12.01
N ILE A 176 -7.45 -0.26 -11.72
CA ILE A 176 -8.73 -0.08 -12.45
C ILE A 176 -9.18 1.37 -12.32
N ASN A 177 -9.26 1.89 -11.09
CA ASN A 177 -9.71 3.24 -10.81
C ASN A 177 -8.80 4.29 -11.48
N THR A 178 -7.47 4.12 -11.36
CA THR A 178 -6.51 5.06 -11.95
C THR A 178 -6.59 5.07 -13.48
N ARG A 179 -6.80 3.89 -14.10
CA ARG A 179 -6.95 3.78 -15.56
C ARG A 179 -8.25 4.41 -16.03
N GLN A 180 -9.37 4.11 -15.37
CA GLN A 180 -10.67 4.67 -15.71
C GLN A 180 -10.64 6.20 -15.60
N ALA A 181 -10.09 6.74 -14.52
CA ALA A 181 -9.94 8.19 -14.35
C ALA A 181 -9.10 8.85 -15.47
N PHE A 182 -8.13 8.13 -16.03
CA PHE A 182 -7.34 8.63 -17.17
C PHE A 182 -8.12 8.54 -18.49
N GLU A 183 -8.86 7.46 -18.72
CA GLU A 183 -9.61 7.22 -19.95
C GLU A 183 -10.87 8.09 -20.07
N GLU A 184 -11.53 8.41 -18.95
CA GLU A 184 -12.73 9.24 -18.89
C GLU A 184 -12.43 10.74 -18.85
N ALA A 185 -11.22 11.13 -18.43
CA ALA A 185 -10.84 12.54 -18.39
C ALA A 185 -10.76 13.13 -19.80
N GLU A 186 -11.30 14.35 -19.96
CA GLU A 186 -11.20 15.08 -21.22
C GLU A 186 -9.72 15.24 -21.62
N LYS A 187 -9.40 14.81 -22.83
CA LYS A 187 -8.03 14.83 -23.34
C LYS A 187 -7.43 16.25 -23.23
N ASP A 188 -6.18 16.30 -22.80
CA ASP A 188 -5.41 17.55 -22.60
C ASP A 188 -5.94 18.49 -21.48
N SER A 189 -6.89 18.02 -20.67
CA SER A 189 -7.30 18.69 -19.42
C SER A 189 -6.31 18.47 -18.27
N MET A 190 -6.41 19.30 -17.23
CA MET A 190 -5.64 19.10 -15.99
C MET A 190 -5.93 17.74 -15.33
N ALA A 191 -7.18 17.28 -15.38
CA ALA A 191 -7.59 15.97 -14.87
C ALA A 191 -6.93 14.83 -15.65
N TYR A 192 -6.90 14.93 -16.99
CA TYR A 192 -6.25 13.95 -17.86
C TYR A 192 -4.76 13.81 -17.55
N TYR A 193 -4.04 14.92 -17.46
CA TYR A 193 -2.61 14.85 -17.16
C TYR A 193 -2.35 14.34 -15.74
N ARG A 194 -3.15 14.77 -14.76
CA ARG A 194 -3.02 14.30 -13.37
C ARG A 194 -3.25 12.79 -13.26
N ALA A 195 -4.33 12.28 -13.86
CA ALA A 195 -4.61 10.85 -13.90
C ALA A 195 -3.50 10.07 -14.65
N GLY A 196 -3.01 10.62 -15.76
CA GLY A 196 -1.91 10.06 -16.54
C GLY A 196 -0.59 9.98 -15.77
N ILE A 197 -0.25 11.03 -15.00
CA ILE A 197 0.93 11.03 -14.11
C ILE A 197 0.85 9.87 -13.13
N VAL A 198 -0.29 9.71 -12.44
CA VAL A 198 -0.47 8.63 -11.45
C VAL A 198 -0.41 7.26 -12.12
N LEU A 199 -1.10 7.09 -13.25
CA LEU A 199 -1.14 5.83 -13.99
C LEU A 199 0.26 5.36 -14.41
N TYR A 200 1.01 6.23 -15.10
CA TYR A 200 2.32 5.87 -15.63
C TYR A 200 3.40 5.84 -14.54
N ALA A 201 3.28 6.64 -13.47
CA ALA A 201 4.18 6.54 -12.33
C ALA A 201 4.03 5.19 -11.61
N LYS A 202 2.80 4.74 -11.35
CA LYS A 202 2.53 3.40 -10.78
C LYS A 202 3.05 2.30 -11.70
N GLN A 203 2.84 2.42 -13.02
CA GLN A 203 3.40 1.48 -13.99
C GLN A 203 4.93 1.43 -13.93
N SER A 204 5.59 2.59 -13.85
CA SER A 204 7.04 2.69 -13.70
C SER A 204 7.53 2.02 -12.42
N VAL A 205 6.83 2.18 -11.29
CA VAL A 205 7.16 1.49 -10.03
C VAL A 205 7.09 -0.02 -10.18
N ARG A 206 6.02 -0.56 -10.78
CA ARG A 206 5.91 -2.02 -11.01
C ARG A 206 7.05 -2.55 -11.88
N LEU A 207 7.32 -1.89 -13.00
CA LEU A 207 8.38 -2.28 -13.93
C LEU A 207 9.78 -2.16 -13.30
N SER A 208 9.96 -1.22 -12.36
CA SER A 208 11.22 -1.06 -11.65
C SER A 208 11.60 -2.30 -10.82
N SER A 209 10.62 -3.10 -10.36
CA SER A 209 10.90 -4.32 -9.58
C SER A 209 11.74 -5.31 -10.37
N GLU A 210 11.31 -5.64 -11.59
CA GLU A 210 12.06 -6.53 -12.49
C GLU A 210 13.39 -5.90 -12.91
N PHE A 211 13.39 -4.59 -13.15
CA PHE A 211 14.62 -3.85 -13.48
C PHE A 211 15.68 -3.96 -12.38
N PHE A 212 15.33 -3.75 -11.12
CA PHE A 212 16.29 -3.86 -10.01
C PHE A 212 16.67 -5.32 -9.71
N GLN A 213 15.71 -6.26 -9.75
CA GLN A 213 15.99 -7.69 -9.51
C GLN A 213 16.93 -8.30 -10.56
N SER A 214 16.78 -7.88 -11.83
CA SER A 214 17.63 -8.32 -12.94
C SER A 214 18.93 -7.51 -13.09
N ALA A 215 19.25 -6.66 -12.10
CA ALA A 215 20.41 -5.76 -12.15
C ALA A 215 20.47 -4.91 -13.43
N GLY A 216 19.30 -4.50 -13.95
CA GLY A 216 19.15 -3.68 -15.14
C GLY A 216 19.40 -4.41 -16.46
N ALA A 217 19.00 -5.68 -16.56
CA ALA A 217 19.05 -6.42 -17.82
C ALA A 217 18.25 -5.68 -18.91
N GLU A 218 18.76 -5.66 -20.16
CA GLU A 218 18.19 -4.85 -21.25
C GLU A 218 16.68 -5.10 -21.47
N ALA A 219 16.24 -6.34 -21.31
CA ALA A 219 14.82 -6.72 -21.41
C ALA A 219 13.92 -6.01 -20.39
N SER A 220 14.46 -5.67 -19.21
CA SER A 220 13.76 -4.94 -18.15
C SER A 220 13.88 -3.41 -18.31
N VAL A 221 14.98 -2.93 -18.90
CA VAL A 221 15.26 -1.49 -19.10
C VAL A 221 14.22 -0.87 -20.02
N LYS A 222 13.98 -1.48 -21.18
CA LYS A 222 13.12 -0.92 -22.22
C LYS A 222 11.70 -0.59 -21.73
N PRO A 223 10.92 -1.53 -21.15
CA PRO A 223 9.58 -1.21 -20.69
C PRO A 223 9.58 -0.18 -19.55
N PHE A 224 10.56 -0.23 -18.65
CA PHE A 224 10.70 0.74 -17.57
C PHE A 224 10.96 2.16 -18.10
N GLU A 225 11.89 2.29 -19.05
CA GLU A 225 12.21 3.56 -19.72
C GLU A 225 11.00 4.13 -20.48
N GLU A 226 10.29 3.29 -21.24
CA GLU A 226 9.07 3.69 -21.96
C GLU A 226 8.00 4.24 -21.01
N SER A 227 7.81 3.62 -19.84
CA SER A 227 6.87 4.11 -18.83
C SER A 227 7.30 5.45 -18.22
N LEU A 228 8.60 5.65 -17.97
CA LEU A 228 9.14 6.93 -17.50
C LEU A 228 8.95 8.03 -18.56
N VAL A 229 9.10 7.72 -19.85
CA VAL A 229 8.84 8.65 -20.95
C VAL A 229 7.37 9.07 -20.96
N LYS A 230 6.44 8.14 -20.85
CA LYS A 230 5.00 8.46 -20.77
C LYS A 230 4.68 9.32 -19.56
N THR A 231 5.28 9.02 -18.40
CA THR A 231 5.14 9.84 -17.19
C THR A 231 5.63 11.27 -17.45
N ALA A 232 6.82 11.43 -18.04
CA ALA A 232 7.39 12.74 -18.37
C ALA A 232 6.50 13.55 -19.33
N GLN A 233 5.90 12.88 -20.34
CA GLN A 233 4.97 13.53 -21.26
C GLN A 233 3.72 14.06 -20.55
N MET A 234 3.16 13.30 -19.60
CA MET A 234 2.02 13.77 -18.81
C MET A 234 2.40 14.94 -17.90
N ILE A 235 3.60 14.91 -17.29
CA ILE A 235 4.12 16.03 -16.48
C ILE A 235 4.30 17.29 -17.33
N GLU A 236 4.84 17.16 -18.55
CA GLU A 236 5.02 18.28 -19.46
C GLU A 236 3.67 18.89 -19.88
N GLY A 237 2.69 18.06 -20.23
CA GLY A 237 1.34 18.50 -20.55
C GLY A 237 0.67 19.21 -19.37
N TRP A 238 0.74 18.63 -18.17
CA TRP A 238 0.26 19.25 -16.93
C TRP A 238 0.91 20.61 -16.69
N HIS A 239 2.23 20.70 -16.86
CA HIS A 239 2.97 21.94 -16.64
C HIS A 239 2.56 23.04 -17.62
N LYS A 240 2.33 22.70 -18.90
CA LYS A 240 1.87 23.66 -19.92
C LYS A 240 0.48 24.22 -19.63
N GLN A 241 -0.42 23.40 -19.10
CA GLN A 241 -1.78 23.82 -18.75
C GLN A 241 -1.86 24.54 -17.40
N SER A 242 -0.96 24.22 -16.47
CA SER A 242 -0.95 24.83 -15.14
C SER A 242 -0.61 26.32 -15.21
N THR A 243 -1.60 27.16 -14.86
CA THR A 243 -1.41 28.63 -14.76
C THR A 243 -0.94 29.05 -13.36
N ALA A 244 -1.06 28.15 -12.38
CA ALA A 244 -0.78 28.39 -10.97
C ALA A 244 0.72 28.49 -10.68
N LYS A 245 1.17 29.68 -10.31
CA LYS A 245 2.57 29.96 -9.91
C LYS A 245 2.81 29.86 -8.39
N SER A 246 2.00 29.07 -7.68
CA SER A 246 2.15 28.95 -6.23
C SER A 246 3.43 28.17 -5.89
N PRO A 247 4.08 28.46 -4.74
CA PRO A 247 5.23 27.68 -4.28
C PRO A 247 4.93 26.17 -4.18
N GLY A 248 3.71 25.80 -3.78
CA GLY A 248 3.27 24.40 -3.73
C GLY A 248 3.29 23.72 -5.10
N CYS A 249 2.82 24.42 -6.14
CA CYS A 249 2.85 23.89 -7.51
C CYS A 249 4.27 23.77 -8.07
N THR A 250 5.18 24.68 -7.71
CA THR A 250 6.60 24.57 -8.04
C THR A 250 7.25 23.36 -7.36
N VAL A 251 6.94 23.12 -6.08
CA VAL A 251 7.44 21.95 -5.33
C VAL A 251 6.90 20.66 -5.95
N LEU A 252 5.60 20.59 -6.24
CA LEU A 252 4.99 19.44 -6.89
C LEU A 252 5.63 19.14 -8.25
N LEU A 253 5.83 20.16 -9.09
CA LEU A 253 6.55 19.99 -10.37
C LEU A 253 7.96 19.44 -10.18
N SER A 254 8.68 19.92 -9.16
CA SER A 254 10.01 19.40 -8.82
C SER A 254 9.95 17.92 -8.43
N GLN A 255 9.02 17.53 -7.55
CA GLN A 255 8.84 16.13 -7.12
C GLN A 255 8.54 15.20 -8.30
N MET A 256 7.63 15.61 -9.18
CA MET A 256 7.28 14.86 -10.41
C MET A 256 8.49 14.66 -11.34
N ASN A 257 9.27 15.71 -11.56
CA ASN A 257 10.49 15.61 -12.36
C ASN A 257 11.59 14.80 -11.68
N GLN A 258 11.70 14.88 -10.34
CA GLN A 258 12.64 14.06 -9.57
C GLN A 258 12.32 12.57 -9.68
N PHE A 259 11.04 12.18 -9.66
CA PHE A 259 10.63 10.79 -9.89
C PHE A 259 11.15 10.25 -11.23
N VAL A 260 10.88 10.97 -12.32
CA VAL A 260 11.40 10.60 -13.65
C VAL A 260 12.93 10.61 -13.67
N GLY A 261 13.55 11.61 -13.05
CA GLY A 261 14.99 11.75 -12.94
C GLY A 261 15.65 10.56 -12.26
N LYS A 262 15.11 10.10 -11.11
CA LYS A 262 15.64 8.94 -10.39
C LYS A 262 15.51 7.64 -11.16
N GLY A 263 14.41 7.46 -11.92
CA GLY A 263 14.30 6.33 -12.83
C GLY A 263 15.38 6.35 -13.93
N ARG A 264 15.61 7.52 -14.55
CA ARG A 264 16.66 7.70 -15.57
C ARG A 264 18.08 7.54 -15.03
N GLU A 265 18.35 8.04 -13.83
CA GLU A 265 19.63 7.84 -13.12
C GLU A 265 19.90 6.35 -12.87
N ALA A 266 18.88 5.59 -12.45
CA ALA A 266 18.99 4.16 -12.21
C ALA A 266 19.29 3.41 -13.53
N ILE A 267 18.57 3.71 -14.61
CA ILE A 267 18.82 3.15 -15.94
C ILE A 267 20.25 3.47 -16.42
N ASN A 268 20.70 4.71 -16.25
CA ASN A 268 22.06 5.09 -16.61
C ASN A 268 23.11 4.33 -15.77
N THR A 269 22.85 4.16 -14.48
CA THR A 269 23.71 3.37 -13.58
C THR A 269 23.81 1.92 -14.06
N ALA A 270 22.70 1.28 -14.44
CA ALA A 270 22.72 -0.05 -15.04
C ALA A 270 23.55 -0.10 -16.34
N ARG A 271 23.27 0.80 -17.30
CA ARG A 271 23.93 0.84 -18.62
C ARG A 271 25.44 1.07 -18.54
N THR A 272 25.89 1.79 -17.51
CA THR A 272 27.30 2.09 -17.24
C THR A 272 28.01 1.03 -16.39
N GLY A 273 27.34 -0.09 -16.10
CA GLY A 273 27.91 -1.19 -15.32
C GLY A 273 27.95 -0.94 -13.82
N GLY A 274 27.21 0.06 -13.31
CA GLY A 274 27.12 0.38 -11.89
C GLY A 274 26.45 -0.71 -11.05
N TYR A 275 25.64 -1.58 -11.66
CA TYR A 275 25.01 -2.74 -11.02
C TYR A 275 25.78 -4.06 -11.21
N GLN A 276 26.97 -4.01 -11.81
CA GLN A 276 27.83 -5.19 -11.89
C GLN A 276 28.66 -5.29 -10.61
N TYR A 277 28.52 -6.41 -9.90
CA TYR A 277 29.38 -6.73 -8.78
C TYR A 277 30.84 -6.87 -9.24
N ASN A 278 31.75 -6.32 -8.45
CA ASN A 278 33.20 -6.50 -8.62
C ASN A 278 33.81 -6.71 -7.21
N GLU A 279 34.67 -7.70 -7.06
CA GLU A 279 35.36 -8.02 -5.80
C GLU A 279 36.12 -6.84 -5.20
N GLN A 280 36.70 -5.97 -6.03
CA GLN A 280 37.38 -4.73 -5.60
C GLN A 280 36.43 -3.75 -4.90
N ARG A 281 35.12 -3.89 -5.14
CA ARG A 281 34.05 -3.08 -4.55
C ARG A 281 33.28 -3.82 -3.47
N GLN A 282 33.73 -4.98 -2.98
CA GLN A 282 32.98 -5.81 -2.03
C GLN A 282 32.53 -5.04 -0.77
N MET A 283 33.43 -4.27 -0.14
CA MET A 283 33.06 -3.47 1.04
C MET A 283 32.08 -2.34 0.70
N ALA A 284 32.28 -1.66 -0.42
CA ALA A 284 31.35 -0.64 -0.90
C ALA A 284 29.98 -1.23 -1.25
N TRP A 285 29.94 -2.43 -1.83
CA TRP A 285 28.73 -3.16 -2.18
C TRP A 285 27.94 -3.60 -0.95
N LYS A 286 28.63 -4.10 0.09
CA LYS A 286 28.00 -4.45 1.36
C LYS A 286 27.45 -3.24 2.11
N ASN A 287 28.17 -2.12 2.08
CA ASN A 287 27.80 -0.94 2.85
C ASN A 287 26.84 0.00 2.09
N ASN A 288 26.83 -0.06 0.77
CA ASN A 288 26.08 0.83 -0.11
C ASN A 288 25.78 0.13 -1.45
N ASN A 289 24.96 -0.91 -1.40
CA ASN A 289 24.53 -1.65 -2.60
C ASN A 289 23.83 -0.66 -3.57
N PRO A 290 24.38 -0.44 -4.77
CA PRO A 290 23.84 0.55 -5.70
C PRO A 290 22.42 0.22 -6.16
N ILE A 291 22.07 -1.07 -6.27
CA ILE A 291 20.72 -1.51 -6.65
C ILE A 291 19.72 -1.14 -5.55
N GLU A 292 20.01 -1.52 -4.30
CA GLU A 292 19.12 -1.23 -3.16
C GLU A 292 18.98 0.28 -2.92
N ARG A 293 20.09 1.02 -3.05
CA ARG A 293 20.11 2.47 -2.92
C ARG A 293 19.22 3.14 -3.97
N ASP A 294 19.39 2.78 -5.23
CA ASP A 294 18.65 3.39 -6.33
C ASP A 294 17.17 3.00 -6.27
N ALA A 295 16.86 1.74 -5.94
CA ALA A 295 15.50 1.27 -5.69
C ALA A 295 14.82 2.06 -4.57
N LYS A 296 15.53 2.29 -3.46
CA LYS A 296 15.05 3.11 -2.34
C LYS A 296 14.79 4.56 -2.75
N PHE A 297 15.71 5.19 -3.48
CA PHE A 297 15.53 6.58 -3.92
C PHE A 297 14.40 6.72 -4.94
N PHE A 298 14.28 5.78 -5.86
CA PHE A 298 13.18 5.76 -6.82
C PHE A 298 11.83 5.58 -6.11
N GLY A 299 11.73 4.60 -5.20
CA GLY A 299 10.53 4.39 -4.38
C GLY A 299 10.15 5.63 -3.56
N LYS A 300 11.12 6.26 -2.90
CA LYS A 300 10.87 7.50 -2.16
C LYS A 300 10.35 8.63 -3.07
N SER A 301 10.93 8.80 -4.25
CA SER A 301 10.49 9.84 -5.18
C SER A 301 9.06 9.62 -5.69
N PHE A 302 8.61 8.35 -5.79
CA PHE A 302 7.22 8.03 -6.08
C PHE A 302 6.29 8.44 -4.93
N ASP A 303 6.65 8.12 -3.69
CA ASP A 303 5.87 8.53 -2.51
C ASP A 303 5.73 10.06 -2.45
N ASP A 304 6.81 10.79 -2.76
CA ASP A 304 6.80 12.26 -2.80
C ASP A 304 5.83 12.79 -3.87
N VAL A 305 5.74 12.16 -5.05
CA VAL A 305 4.76 12.50 -6.09
C VAL A 305 3.33 12.28 -5.62
N ILE A 306 3.04 11.10 -5.06
CA ILE A 306 1.68 10.77 -4.61
C ILE A 306 1.24 11.72 -3.48
N ASN A 307 2.12 11.97 -2.51
CA ASN A 307 1.84 12.91 -1.42
C ASN A 307 1.65 14.35 -1.93
N GLY A 308 2.50 14.79 -2.87
CA GLY A 308 2.40 16.11 -3.47
C GLY A 308 1.08 16.30 -4.22
N LEU A 309 0.69 15.30 -5.02
CA LEU A 309 -0.60 15.31 -5.72
C LEU A 309 -1.76 15.38 -4.73
N ASN A 310 -1.76 14.59 -3.65
CA ASN A 310 -2.87 14.58 -2.70
C ASN A 310 -2.99 15.86 -1.85
N SER A 311 -1.89 16.56 -1.63
CA SER A 311 -1.85 17.74 -0.73
C SER A 311 -1.92 19.08 -1.47
N THR A 312 -1.69 19.10 -2.78
CA THR A 312 -1.56 20.34 -3.56
C THR A 312 -2.58 20.39 -4.70
N SER A 313 -3.37 21.47 -4.73
CA SER A 313 -4.20 21.82 -5.88
C SER A 313 -3.48 22.86 -6.74
N CYS A 314 -3.35 22.55 -8.02
CA CYS A 314 -2.78 23.42 -9.04
C CYS A 314 -3.78 23.46 -10.18
N SER A 315 -4.71 24.40 -10.11
CA SER A 315 -5.70 24.72 -11.14
C SER A 315 -5.47 26.15 -11.61
#